data_AF-A0A5C8KB03-F1
#
_entry.id   AF-A0A5C8KB03-F1
#
_cell.length_a   1.000
_cell.length_b   1.000
_cell.length_c   1.000
_cell.angle_alpha   90.00
_cell.angle_beta   90.00
_cell.angle_gamma   90.00
#
_symmetry.space_group_name_H-M   'P 1'
#
loop_
_entity.id
_entity.type
_entity.pdbx_description
1 polymer ?
#
loop_
_entity_poly.entity_id
_entity_poly.type
_entity_poly.pdbx_seq_one_letter_code
_entity_poly.pdbx_strand_id
1 'polypeptide(L)'
;MSNKYQWQGEPVKTVFGHSFVDFNEEKPLYWYNFLCTDATRGACIPSIQVTTKSGEVFYISNHAGIGAHKLSKGGWPNMPHAGIPNTAPFEPDHRPPYGLRKLDLEEYEQFESDKNHWQRTRYPEEYKKMEGLREAIRSQQNKRGSNKLE
;
A
#
# COMPACT_ATOMS: atom_id res chain seq x y z
N MET A 1 -30.47 -5.45 7.98
CA MET A 1 -29.45 -5.38 6.91
C MET A 1 -28.14 -5.82 7.53
N SER A 2 -27.51 -6.90 7.04
CA SER A 2 -26.18 -7.27 7.54
C SER A 2 -25.18 -6.22 7.08
N ASN A 3 -24.43 -5.64 8.01
CA ASN A 3 -23.38 -4.70 7.66
C ASN A 3 -22.30 -5.45 6.87
N LYS A 4 -22.08 -5.04 5.61
CA LYS A 4 -21.17 -5.71 4.66
C LYS A 4 -19.69 -5.69 5.11
N TYR A 5 -19.33 -4.74 5.97
CA TYR A 5 -17.96 -4.49 6.39
C TYR A 5 -17.85 -4.36 7.92
N GLN A 6 -16.75 -4.89 8.44
CA GLN A 6 -16.43 -4.95 9.86
C GLN A 6 -14.94 -4.67 10.10
N TRP A 7 -14.63 -4.14 11.28
CA TRP A 7 -13.28 -3.95 11.79
C TRP A 7 -13.21 -4.47 13.22
N GLN A 8 -12.31 -5.42 13.47
CA GLN A 8 -12.21 -6.17 14.73
C GLN A 8 -13.56 -6.80 15.15
N GLY A 9 -14.33 -7.29 14.18
CA GLY A 9 -15.67 -7.88 14.40
C GLY A 9 -16.80 -6.86 14.59
N GLU A 10 -16.49 -5.57 14.78
CA GLU A 10 -17.49 -4.51 14.92
C GLU A 10 -17.86 -3.92 13.56
N PRO A 11 -19.14 -3.58 13.32
CA PRO A 11 -19.55 -2.96 12.08
C PRO A 11 -18.93 -1.55 11.91
N VAL A 12 -18.54 -1.22 10.69
CA VAL A 12 -17.97 0.08 10.33
C VAL A 12 -18.68 0.71 9.14
N LYS A 13 -18.69 2.04 9.08
CA LYS A 13 -19.07 2.77 7.87
C LYS A 13 -17.86 2.91 6.97
N THR A 14 -18.07 2.80 5.66
CA THR A 14 -16.98 2.81 4.67
C THR A 14 -17.31 3.72 3.51
N VAL A 15 -16.35 4.56 3.12
CA VAL A 15 -16.42 5.35 1.88
C VAL A 15 -15.21 4.98 1.04
N PHE A 16 -15.46 4.59 -0.21
CA PHE A 16 -14.41 4.27 -1.18
C PHE A 16 -13.95 5.55 -1.88
N GLY A 17 -12.67 5.61 -2.22
CA GLY A 17 -12.10 6.80 -2.83
C GLY A 17 -10.61 6.68 -3.08
N HIS A 18 -9.96 7.84 -3.09
CA HIS A 18 -8.53 7.97 -3.24
C HIS A 18 -7.95 8.83 -2.13
N SER A 19 -6.83 8.38 -1.57
CA SER A 19 -5.98 9.19 -0.69
C SER A 19 -4.83 9.78 -1.49
N PHE A 20 -4.57 11.06 -1.31
CA PHE A 20 -3.49 11.77 -1.95
C PHE A 20 -2.38 12.00 -0.92
N VAL A 21 -1.16 11.63 -1.27
CA VAL A 21 0.01 11.84 -0.40
C VAL A 21 0.95 12.77 -1.14
N ASP A 22 1.16 13.96 -0.56
CA ASP A 22 2.07 14.97 -1.12
C ASP A 22 3.52 14.50 -1.04
N PHE A 23 4.35 15.01 -1.96
CA PHE A 23 5.78 14.72 -2.01
C PHE A 23 6.48 15.01 -0.68
N ASN A 24 7.35 14.09 -0.28
CA ASN A 24 8.15 14.17 0.93
C ASN A 24 9.59 13.93 0.50
N GLU A 25 10.27 15.04 0.22
CA GLU A 25 11.65 15.06 -0.26
C GLU A 25 12.65 14.73 0.86
N GLU A 26 12.25 14.93 2.12
CA GLU A 26 13.10 14.64 3.29
C GLU A 26 13.19 13.14 3.60
N LYS A 27 12.19 12.35 3.17
CA LYS A 27 12.11 10.91 3.46
C LYS A 27 11.89 10.11 2.17
N PRO A 28 12.88 9.95 1.32
CA PRO A 28 12.71 9.27 0.03
C PRO A 28 12.33 7.77 0.15
N LEU A 29 12.76 7.07 1.22
CA LEU A 29 12.34 5.69 1.50
C LEU A 29 10.87 5.56 1.87
N TYR A 30 10.23 6.67 2.26
CA TYR A 30 8.81 6.73 2.57
C TYR A 30 7.96 6.24 1.39
N TRP A 31 8.39 6.57 0.16
CA TRP A 31 7.71 6.25 -1.09
C TRP A 31 7.70 4.77 -1.45
N TYR A 32 8.56 3.95 -0.85
CA TYR A 32 8.54 2.49 -1.02
C TYR A 32 7.35 1.81 -0.32
N ASN A 33 6.69 2.52 0.60
CA ASN A 33 5.50 2.00 1.29
C ASN A 33 4.21 2.17 0.49
N PHE A 34 4.29 2.79 -0.68
CA PHE A 34 3.14 3.15 -1.49
C PHE A 34 3.26 2.53 -2.87
N LEU A 35 2.09 2.24 -3.44
CA LEU A 35 1.96 1.82 -4.81
C LEU A 35 1.53 3.06 -5.60
N CYS A 36 2.51 3.89 -5.92
CA CYS A 36 2.30 5.18 -6.59
C CYS A 36 2.00 4.95 -8.07
N THR A 37 0.80 5.30 -8.53
CA THR A 37 0.38 5.14 -9.94
C THR A 37 0.27 6.46 -10.70
N ASP A 38 0.35 7.61 -10.02
CA ASP A 38 0.24 8.94 -10.64
C ASP A 38 1.47 9.80 -10.31
N ALA A 39 1.92 10.57 -11.29
CA ALA A 39 3.18 11.30 -11.29
C ALA A 39 3.00 12.81 -11.04
N THR A 40 1.78 13.30 -10.81
CA THR A 40 1.48 14.74 -10.76
C THR A 40 1.29 15.33 -9.35
N ARG A 41 0.88 14.54 -8.35
CA ARG A 41 0.57 15.02 -6.97
C ARG A 41 1.20 14.19 -5.85
N GLY A 42 2.37 13.59 -6.07
CA GLY A 42 2.99 12.68 -5.10
C GLY A 42 2.54 11.24 -5.32
N ALA A 43 1.49 10.79 -4.63
CA ALA A 43 0.84 9.51 -4.90
C ALA A 43 -0.68 9.58 -4.79
N CYS A 44 -1.38 9.02 -5.77
CA CYS A 44 -2.81 8.74 -5.72
C CYS A 44 -3.02 7.27 -5.34
N ILE A 45 -3.63 7.02 -4.19
CA ILE A 45 -3.75 5.69 -3.60
C ILE A 45 -5.23 5.31 -3.50
N PRO A 46 -5.70 4.28 -4.21
CA PRO A 46 -7.01 3.69 -3.96
C PRO A 46 -7.14 3.32 -2.49
N SER A 47 -8.14 3.87 -1.81
CA SER A 47 -8.28 3.75 -0.37
C SER A 47 -9.74 3.67 0.07
N ILE A 48 -9.94 3.26 1.31
CA ILE A 48 -11.24 3.21 1.97
C ILE A 48 -11.12 4.03 3.25
N GLN A 49 -11.93 5.07 3.36
CA GLN A 49 -12.17 5.76 4.62
C GLN A 49 -13.07 4.87 5.47
N VAL A 50 -12.62 4.54 6.67
CA VAL A 50 -13.34 3.72 7.64
C VAL A 50 -13.73 4.60 8.82
N THR A 51 -15.01 4.57 9.19
CA THR A 51 -15.51 5.21 10.41
C THR A 51 -16.00 4.14 11.37
N THR A 52 -15.37 4.07 12.55
CA THR A 52 -15.75 3.13 13.60
C THR A 52 -17.02 3.57 14.32
N LYS A 53 -17.56 2.69 15.18
CA LYS A 53 -18.70 3.01 16.04
C LYS A 53 -18.40 4.12 17.05
N SER A 54 -17.14 4.26 17.49
CA SER A 54 -16.70 5.36 18.38
C SER A 54 -16.52 6.69 17.65
N GLY A 55 -16.67 6.71 16.32
CA GLY A 55 -16.49 7.92 15.49
C GLY A 55 -15.04 8.15 15.04
N GLU A 56 -14.13 7.23 15.36
CA GLU A 56 -12.75 7.28 14.85
C GLU A 56 -12.73 7.09 13.32
N VAL A 57 -11.93 7.90 12.64
CA VAL A 57 -11.76 7.85 11.19
C VAL A 57 -10.31 7.53 10.84
N PHE A 58 -10.12 6.52 10.00
CA PHE A 58 -8.82 6.15 9.45
C PHE A 58 -8.95 5.68 8.00
N TYR A 59 -7.81 5.60 7.30
CA TYR A 59 -7.76 5.20 5.90
C TYR A 59 -7.02 3.89 5.74
N ILE A 60 -7.57 3.00 4.92
CA ILE A 60 -6.89 1.78 4.52
C ILE A 60 -6.67 1.78 3.02
N SER A 61 -5.46 1.40 2.59
CA SER A 61 -5.23 1.14 1.17
C SER A 61 -6.10 -0.01 0.66
N ASN A 62 -6.58 0.13 -0.56
CA ASN A 62 -7.45 -0.82 -1.26
C ASN A 62 -6.90 -1.23 -2.63
N HIS A 63 -5.58 -1.23 -2.82
CA HIS A 63 -4.95 -1.80 -4.01
C HIS A 63 -5.45 -3.23 -4.24
N ALA A 64 -5.83 -3.51 -5.49
CA ALA A 64 -6.40 -4.78 -5.92
C ALA A 64 -7.58 -5.29 -5.05
N GLY A 65 -8.32 -4.40 -4.37
CA GLY A 65 -9.47 -4.76 -3.53
C GLY A 65 -9.15 -5.45 -2.20
N ILE A 66 -7.87 -5.47 -1.79
CA ILE A 66 -7.41 -6.13 -0.55
C ILE A 66 -8.07 -5.50 0.69
N GLY A 67 -8.20 -4.16 0.73
CA GLY A 67 -8.81 -3.44 1.85
C GLY A 67 -10.27 -3.84 2.03
N ALA A 68 -11.04 -3.86 0.94
CA ALA A 68 -12.43 -4.30 0.94
C ALA A 68 -12.58 -5.76 1.38
N HIS A 69 -11.70 -6.65 0.90
CA HIS A 69 -11.68 -8.04 1.32
C HIS A 69 -11.46 -8.18 2.83
N LYS A 70 -10.44 -7.49 3.37
CA LYS A 70 -10.13 -7.48 4.80
C LYS A 70 -11.34 -7.03 5.62
N LEU A 71 -11.97 -5.93 5.23
CA LEU A 71 -13.16 -5.42 5.92
C LEU A 71 -14.33 -6.41 5.86
N SER A 72 -14.50 -7.15 4.76
CA SER A 72 -15.54 -8.19 4.67
C SER A 72 -15.26 -9.43 5.52
N LYS A 73 -14.04 -9.57 6.04
CA LYS A 73 -13.59 -10.68 6.89
C LYS A 73 -13.37 -10.26 8.34
N GLY A 74 -13.81 -9.06 8.73
CA GLY A 74 -13.72 -8.58 10.11
C GLY A 74 -12.50 -7.70 10.41
N GLY A 75 -11.65 -7.39 9.42
CA GLY A 75 -10.39 -6.67 9.62
C GLY A 75 -9.35 -7.50 10.39
N TRP A 76 -8.06 -7.27 10.16
CA TRP A 76 -7.00 -7.93 10.94
C TRP A 76 -6.49 -6.98 12.03
N PRO A 77 -6.61 -7.34 13.33
CA PRO A 77 -6.28 -6.44 14.44
C PRO A 77 -4.78 -6.09 14.55
N ASN A 78 -3.89 -6.84 13.88
CA ASN A 78 -2.45 -6.82 14.17
C ASN A 78 -1.54 -6.49 12.98
N MET A 79 -2.08 -6.04 11.83
CA MET A 79 -1.22 -5.62 10.72
C MET A 79 -1.34 -4.11 10.49
N PRO A 80 -0.24 -3.34 10.66
CA PRO A 80 -0.23 -1.94 10.30
C PRO A 80 -0.61 -1.84 8.82
N HIS A 81 -1.66 -1.07 8.53
CA HIS A 81 -1.99 -0.78 7.16
C HIS A 81 -0.88 0.11 6.58
N ALA A 82 -0.32 -0.33 5.46
CA ALA A 82 0.75 0.39 4.81
C ALA A 82 0.30 1.80 4.41
N GLY A 83 1.16 2.77 4.73
CA GLY A 83 1.39 3.95 3.90
C GLY A 83 0.57 5.17 4.26
N ILE A 84 -0.76 5.12 4.31
CA ILE A 84 -1.57 6.34 4.17
C ILE A 84 -1.58 7.17 5.48
N PRO A 85 -1.04 8.41 5.49
CA PRO A 85 -1.21 9.31 6.62
C PRO A 85 -2.68 9.62 6.88
N ASN A 86 -3.08 9.72 8.15
CA ASN A 86 -4.42 10.21 8.49
C ASN A 86 -4.67 11.65 8.02
N THR A 87 -3.60 12.40 7.72
CA THR A 87 -3.65 13.76 7.17
C THR A 87 -3.75 13.80 5.64
N ALA A 88 -3.64 12.67 4.95
CA ALA A 88 -3.74 12.62 3.50
C ALA A 88 -5.13 13.11 3.05
N PRO A 89 -5.23 14.08 2.13
CA PRO A 89 -6.49 14.44 1.51
C PRO A 89 -7.18 13.19 0.93
N PHE A 90 -8.48 13.06 1.19
CA PHE A 90 -9.28 11.95 0.68
C PHE A 90 -10.41 12.49 -0.19
N GLU A 91 -10.51 11.94 -1.40
CA GLU A 91 -11.61 12.23 -2.32
C GLU A 91 -12.47 10.98 -2.48
N PRO A 92 -13.76 11.02 -2.07
CA PRO A 92 -14.70 9.95 -2.34
C PRO A 92 -14.85 9.70 -3.84
N ASP A 93 -14.94 8.43 -4.22
CA ASP A 93 -15.24 8.04 -5.59
C ASP A 93 -16.25 6.90 -5.58
N HIS A 94 -17.36 7.15 -6.27
CA HIS A 94 -18.57 6.33 -6.25
C HIS A 94 -18.65 5.38 -7.45
N ARG A 95 -17.60 5.29 -8.28
CA ARG A 95 -17.56 4.39 -9.44
C ARG A 95 -17.39 2.93 -9.02
N PRO A 96 -18.20 1.98 -9.53
CA PRO A 96 -18.05 0.55 -9.23
C PRO A 96 -17.14 -0.20 -10.23
N PRO A 97 -16.43 -1.28 -9.81
CA PRO A 97 -16.08 -1.66 -8.45
C PRO A 97 -14.57 -1.54 -8.14
N TYR A 98 -14.27 -1.04 -6.94
CA TYR A 98 -13.03 -1.29 -6.21
C TYR A 98 -12.93 -2.76 -5.74
N GLY A 99 -13.14 -3.68 -6.66
CA GLY A 99 -13.21 -5.12 -6.42
C GLY A 99 -11.84 -5.74 -6.22
N LEU A 100 -11.85 -6.96 -5.65
CA LEU A 100 -10.69 -7.83 -5.67
C LEU A 100 -10.31 -8.13 -7.12
N ARG A 101 -9.15 -7.64 -7.56
CA ARG A 101 -8.52 -8.10 -8.79
C ARG A 101 -7.65 -9.30 -8.43
N LYS A 102 -7.82 -10.41 -9.15
CA LYS A 102 -6.81 -11.48 -9.10
C LYS A 102 -5.56 -10.91 -9.78
N LEU A 103 -4.57 -10.55 -8.98
CA LEU A 103 -3.22 -10.34 -9.46
C LEU A 103 -2.64 -11.74 -9.69
N ASP A 104 -2.48 -12.13 -10.95
CA ASP A 104 -1.62 -13.25 -11.28
C ASP A 104 -0.13 -12.82 -11.18
N LEU A 105 0.78 -13.76 -11.41
CA LEU A 105 2.20 -13.49 -11.29
C LEU A 105 2.66 -12.39 -12.26
N GLU A 106 2.12 -12.39 -13.48
CA GLU A 106 2.46 -11.42 -14.53
C GLU A 106 2.00 -10.01 -14.13
N GLU A 107 0.77 -9.87 -13.65
CA GLU A 107 0.25 -8.59 -13.17
C GLU A 107 1.03 -8.08 -11.94
N TYR A 108 1.45 -8.98 -11.05
CA TYR A 108 2.27 -8.61 -9.90
C TYR A 108 3.67 -8.14 -10.33
N GLU A 109 4.32 -8.84 -11.26
CA GLU A 109 5.62 -8.48 -11.79
C GLU A 109 5.57 -7.13 -12.54
N GLN A 110 4.54 -6.91 -13.35
CA GLN A 110 4.31 -5.64 -14.03
C GLN A 110 4.13 -4.52 -13.00
N PHE A 111 3.37 -4.77 -11.95
CA PHE A 111 3.13 -3.79 -10.89
C PHE A 111 4.40 -3.41 -10.12
N GLU A 112 5.25 -4.38 -9.81
CA GLU A 112 6.56 -4.12 -9.21
C GLU A 112 7.49 -3.37 -10.18
N SER A 113 7.42 -3.68 -11.47
CA SER A 113 8.15 -2.98 -12.54
C SER A 113 7.76 -1.51 -12.62
N ASP A 114 6.45 -1.21 -12.65
CA ASP A 114 5.92 0.16 -12.71
C ASP A 114 6.35 0.97 -11.48
N LYS A 115 6.26 0.37 -10.29
CA LYS A 115 6.75 0.99 -9.05
C LYS A 115 8.25 1.31 -9.12
N ASN A 116 9.07 0.35 -9.56
CA ASN A 116 10.51 0.56 -9.71
C ASN A 116 10.82 1.64 -10.74
N HIS A 117 10.09 1.67 -11.86
CA HIS A 117 10.25 2.68 -12.90
C HIS A 117 9.93 4.10 -12.37
N TRP A 118 8.82 4.24 -11.64
CA TRP A 118 8.44 5.50 -11.01
C TRP A 118 9.53 5.99 -10.04
N GLN A 119 10.03 5.09 -9.17
CA GLN A 119 11.07 5.43 -8.20
C GLN A 119 12.38 5.82 -8.87
N ARG A 120 12.81 5.07 -9.89
CA ARG A 120 14.01 5.38 -10.67
C ARG A 120 13.91 6.75 -11.35
N THR A 121 12.72 7.11 -11.84
CA THR A 121 12.50 8.37 -12.56
C THR A 121 12.42 9.57 -11.61
N ARG A 122 11.79 9.40 -10.44
CA ARG A 122 11.52 10.50 -9.51
C ARG A 122 12.58 10.68 -8.43
N TYR A 123 13.25 9.60 -8.02
CA TYR A 123 14.27 9.56 -6.97
C TYR A 123 15.47 8.69 -7.39
N PRO A 124 16.20 9.07 -8.47
CA PRO A 124 17.24 8.24 -9.06
C PRO A 124 18.40 7.92 -8.11
N GLU A 125 18.81 8.88 -7.28
CA GLU A 125 19.94 8.69 -6.35
C GLU A 125 19.57 7.76 -5.19
N GLU A 126 18.33 7.80 -4.73
CA GLU A 126 17.84 6.90 -3.68
C GLU A 126 17.54 5.51 -4.20
N TYR A 127 17.04 5.42 -5.44
CA TYR A 127 16.92 4.14 -6.13
C TYR A 127 18.29 3.45 -6.19
N LYS A 128 19.37 4.17 -6.56
CA LYS A 128 20.74 3.62 -6.54
C LYS A 128 21.18 3.16 -5.15
N LYS A 129 20.95 3.95 -4.11
CA LYS A 129 21.26 3.57 -2.71
C LYS A 129 20.52 2.30 -2.29
N MET A 130 19.26 2.18 -2.65
CA MET A 130 18.42 1.01 -2.35
C MET A 130 18.84 -0.24 -3.09
N GLU A 131 19.20 -0.14 -4.37
CA GLU A 131 19.76 -1.26 -5.12
C GLU A 131 21.08 -1.73 -4.51
N GLY A 132 21.96 -0.81 -4.11
CA GLY A 132 23.19 -1.17 -3.38
C GLY A 132 22.92 -1.91 -2.06
N LEU A 133 21.90 -1.51 -1.31
CA LEU A 133 21.47 -2.22 -0.10
C LEU A 133 20.93 -3.63 -0.41
N ARG A 134 20.10 -3.76 -1.46
CA ARG A 134 19.55 -5.05 -1.91
C ARG A 134 20.67 -6.01 -2.33
N GLU A 135 21.67 -5.52 -3.06
CA GLU A 135 22.86 -6.29 -3.45
C GLU A 135 23.67 -6.75 -2.23
N ALA A 136 23.89 -5.86 -1.26
CA ALA A 136 24.59 -6.19 -0.03
C ALA A 136 23.86 -7.29 0.78
N ILE A 137 22.53 -7.20 0.88
CA ILE A 137 21.71 -8.21 1.57
C ILE A 137 21.77 -9.55 0.84
N ARG A 138 21.59 -9.59 -0.49
CA ARG A 138 21.70 -10.81 -1.29
C ARG A 138 23.06 -11.47 -1.12
N SER A 139 24.13 -10.67 -1.14
CA SER A 139 25.50 -11.13 -0.95
C SER A 139 25.71 -11.74 0.45
N GLN A 140 25.12 -11.17 1.50
CA GLN A 140 25.18 -11.73 2.86
C GLN A 140 24.36 -13.02 3.01
N GLN A 141 23.18 -13.10 2.37
CA GLN A 141 22.34 -14.31 2.40
C GLN A 141 23.03 -15.50 1.72
N ASN A 142 23.68 -15.25 0.58
CA ASN A 142 24.46 -16.28 -0.10
C ASN A 142 25.63 -16.78 0.76
N LYS A 143 26.37 -15.88 1.43
CA LYS A 143 27.43 -16.25 2.38
C LYS A 143 26.92 -17.10 3.55
N ARG A 144 25.75 -16.77 4.11
CA ARG A 144 25.13 -17.53 5.20
C ARG A 144 24.55 -18.88 4.75
N GLY A 145 24.09 -18.99 3.51
CA GLY A 145 23.65 -20.25 2.91
C GLY A 145 24.81 -21.22 2.67
N SER A 146 25.97 -20.71 2.27
CA SER A 146 27.19 -21.53 2.09
C SER A 146 27.77 -22.06 3.41
N ASN A 147 27.71 -21.30 4.51
CA ASN A 147 28.23 -21.72 5.83
C ASN A 147 27.33 -22.74 6.57
N LYS A 148 26.19 -23.15 6.02
CA LYS A 148 25.31 -24.17 6.63
C LYS A 148 25.51 -25.58 6.04
N LEU A 149 26.46 -25.73 5.11
CA LEU A 149 26.76 -26.99 4.41
C LEU A 149 28.12 -27.60 4.85
N GLU A 150 28.70 -27.13 5.95
CA GLU A 150 29.90 -27.72 6.59
C GLU A 150 29.55 -28.39 7.92
#